data_AF-A0AA96QQ85-F1
#
_entry.id   AF-A0AA96QQ85-F1
#
_cell.length_a   1.000
_cell.length_b   1.000
_cell.length_c   1.000
_cell.angle_alpha   90.00
_cell.angle_beta   90.00
_cell.angle_gamma   90.00
#
_symmetry.space_group_name_H-M   'P 1'
#
loop_
_entity.id
_entity.type
_entity.pdbx_description
1 polymer ?
#
loop_
_entity_poly.entity_id
_entity_poly.type
_entity_poly.pdbx_seq_one_letter_code
_entity_poly.pdbx_strand_id
1 'polypeptide(L)'
;MSSTPKFAHVVFQTSQAKEMRDWYCTVLDAHVVYEDDNLTFITFDEEHHRIALLNSPAPLQRKTSAIAAMHHAAYTFDHLDDLLSRYESLRDKGVTPAVCIAHGVTTSMYYQDPDGNFVEMQVDNFAEPAEATAYMNGPEYAADSVGPAFDPQAMLQARQAGAEVDELINRAWSLKANLPDPMSVLVGAP
;
A
#
# COMPACT_ATOMS: atom_id res chain seq x y z
N MET A 1 -13.68 -0.05 32.16
CA MET A 1 -13.88 -0.22 30.71
C MET A 1 -12.49 -0.32 30.10
N SER A 2 -12.19 -1.40 29.38
CA SER A 2 -10.97 -1.43 28.56
C SER A 2 -11.20 -0.52 27.37
N SER A 3 -10.36 0.51 27.20
CA SER A 3 -10.40 1.40 26.04
C SER A 3 -9.32 0.96 25.06
N THR A 4 -9.73 0.37 23.94
CA THR A 4 -8.80 -0.02 22.88
C THR A 4 -8.52 1.19 21.98
N PRO A 5 -7.26 1.61 21.81
CA PRO A 5 -6.94 2.69 20.87
C PRO A 5 -7.24 2.24 19.43
N LYS A 6 -7.64 3.20 18.59
CA LYS A 6 -7.78 3.02 17.14
C LYS A 6 -6.70 3.83 16.44
N PHE A 7 -6.26 3.36 15.27
CA PHE A 7 -5.44 4.20 14.41
C PHE A 7 -6.27 5.40 13.93
N ALA A 8 -5.76 6.61 14.18
CA ALA A 8 -6.45 7.85 13.79
C ALA A 8 -5.93 8.34 12.44
N HIS A 9 -4.66 8.74 12.39
CA HIS A 9 -4.05 9.34 11.22
C HIS A 9 -2.53 9.14 11.20
N VAL A 10 -1.94 9.35 10.03
CA VAL A 10 -0.50 9.52 9.83
C VAL A 10 -0.19 10.97 9.47
N VAL A 11 0.94 11.48 9.96
CA VAL A 11 1.42 12.83 9.65
C VAL A 11 2.73 12.73 8.89
N PHE A 12 2.81 13.35 7.72
CA PHE A 12 4.03 13.49 6.94
C PHE A 12 4.53 14.93 7.03
N GLN A 13 5.85 15.10 7.08
CA GLN A 13 6.48 16.40 6.89
C GLN A 13 7.02 16.46 5.46
N THR A 14 6.71 17.53 4.74
CA THR A 14 7.05 17.67 3.32
C THR A 14 7.42 19.11 2.97
N SER A 15 8.36 19.31 2.06
CA SER A 15 8.62 20.64 1.45
C SER A 15 7.89 20.83 0.10
N GLN A 16 7.00 19.90 -0.26
CA GLN A 16 6.25 19.88 -1.52
C GLN A 16 4.77 19.53 -1.29
N ALA A 17 4.15 20.23 -0.33
CA ALA A 17 2.81 19.94 0.18
C ALA A 17 1.72 19.82 -0.90
N LYS A 18 1.76 20.65 -1.95
CA LYS A 18 0.77 20.58 -3.05
C LYS A 18 0.87 19.28 -3.84
N GLU A 19 2.08 18.84 -4.16
CA GLU A 19 2.30 17.60 -4.91
C GLU A 19 1.92 16.38 -4.06
N MET A 20 2.31 16.39 -2.77
CA MET A 20 1.90 15.36 -1.81
C MET A 20 0.39 15.29 -1.65
N ARG A 21 -0.28 16.44 -1.50
CA ARG A 21 -1.74 16.54 -1.39
C ARG A 21 -2.42 15.96 -2.62
N ASP A 22 -2.05 16.41 -3.81
CA ASP A 22 -2.66 15.97 -5.07
C ASP A 22 -2.44 14.47 -5.28
N TRP A 23 -1.27 13.97 -4.90
CA TRP A 23 -0.95 12.54 -4.94
C TRP A 23 -1.81 11.74 -3.97
N TYR A 24 -1.93 12.12 -2.70
CA TYR A 24 -2.76 11.40 -1.71
C TYR A 24 -4.25 11.45 -2.06
N CYS A 25 -4.77 12.60 -2.52
CA CYS A 25 -6.11 12.70 -3.08
C CYS A 25 -6.29 11.75 -4.27
N THR A 26 -5.31 11.69 -5.17
CA THR A 26 -5.38 10.82 -6.35
C THR A 26 -5.29 9.34 -6.00
N VAL A 27 -4.44 8.94 -5.04
CA VAL A 27 -4.14 7.53 -4.70
C VAL A 27 -5.12 6.91 -3.73
N LEU A 28 -5.69 7.69 -2.80
CA LEU A 28 -6.66 7.20 -1.83
C LEU A 28 -8.12 7.57 -2.16
N ASP A 29 -8.35 8.21 -3.31
CA ASP A 29 -9.66 8.75 -3.71
C ASP A 29 -10.20 9.73 -2.66
N ALA A 30 -9.26 10.48 -2.09
CA ALA A 30 -9.47 11.30 -0.92
C ALA A 30 -9.76 12.76 -1.32
N HIS A 31 -10.22 13.54 -0.34
CA HIS A 31 -10.43 14.97 -0.51
C HIS A 31 -9.80 15.76 0.65
N VAL A 32 -9.50 17.03 0.38
CA VAL A 32 -8.96 17.95 1.37
C VAL A 32 -10.08 18.43 2.28
N VAL A 33 -9.87 18.33 3.59
CA VAL A 33 -10.79 18.83 4.61
C VAL A 33 -10.42 20.26 5.02
N TYR A 34 -9.11 20.55 5.08
CA TYR A 34 -8.58 21.86 5.43
C TYR A 34 -7.16 22.02 4.89
N GLU A 35 -6.79 23.23 4.46
CA GLU A 35 -5.45 23.57 3.97
C GLU A 35 -5.12 25.02 4.33
N ASP A 36 -3.92 25.25 4.88
CA ASP A 36 -3.30 26.57 5.00
C ASP A 36 -1.80 26.49 4.68
N ASP A 37 -1.07 27.59 4.88
CA ASP A 37 0.36 27.67 4.58
C ASP A 37 1.24 26.72 5.42
N ASN A 38 0.74 26.27 6.57
CA ASN A 38 1.48 25.42 7.52
C ASN A 38 1.10 23.95 7.40
N LEU A 39 -0.16 23.63 7.12
CA LEU A 39 -0.63 22.24 7.11
C LEU A 39 -1.78 21.96 6.14
N THR A 40 -1.94 20.67 5.81
CA THR A 40 -3.05 20.14 5.01
C THR A 40 -3.65 18.91 5.69
N PHE A 41 -4.97 18.80 5.75
CA PHE A 41 -5.70 17.64 6.26
C PHE A 41 -6.50 16.99 5.13
N ILE A 42 -6.35 15.67 4.97
CA ILE A 42 -6.95 14.88 3.90
C ILE A 42 -7.69 13.68 4.51
N THR A 43 -8.88 13.38 3.99
CA THR A 43 -9.67 12.21 4.39
C THR A 43 -10.30 11.48 3.19
N PHE A 44 -10.60 10.21 3.39
CA PHE A 44 -11.27 9.32 2.42
C PHE A 44 -12.38 8.48 3.10
N ASP A 45 -12.62 8.67 4.40
CA ASP A 45 -13.68 8.02 5.17
C ASP A 45 -14.35 9.04 6.12
N GLU A 46 -15.12 8.57 7.10
CA GLU A 46 -15.87 9.43 8.02
C GLU A 46 -14.99 10.14 9.07
N GLU A 47 -13.71 9.77 9.21
CA GLU A 47 -12.80 10.43 10.14
C GLU A 47 -12.44 11.82 9.62
N HIS A 48 -12.25 12.78 10.53
CA HIS A 48 -12.00 14.18 10.14
C HIS A 48 -10.73 14.36 9.30
N HIS A 49 -9.75 13.45 9.45
CA HIS A 49 -8.59 13.29 8.56
C HIS A 49 -7.89 11.97 8.86
N ARG A 50 -7.35 11.36 7.80
CA ARG A 50 -6.46 10.19 7.87
C ARG A 50 -5.01 10.55 7.57
N ILE A 51 -4.80 11.59 6.77
CA ILE A 51 -3.47 12.12 6.44
C ILE A 51 -3.39 13.57 6.86
N ALA A 52 -2.28 13.94 7.50
CA ALA A 52 -1.89 15.32 7.67
C ALA A 52 -0.53 15.57 7.02
N LEU A 53 -0.39 16.71 6.34
CA LEU A 53 0.86 17.17 5.76
C LEU A 53 1.31 18.41 6.53
N LEU A 54 2.49 18.36 7.13
CA LEU A 54 3.17 19.52 7.72
C LEU A 54 4.11 20.12 6.67
N ASN A 55 3.84 21.37 6.30
CA ASN A 55 4.62 22.08 5.31
C ASN A 55 5.94 22.57 5.91
N SER A 56 7.06 22.06 5.41
CA SER A 56 8.39 22.50 5.77
C SER A 56 8.76 23.76 4.99
N PRO A 57 9.15 24.86 5.64
CA PRO A 57 9.60 26.07 4.95
C PRO A 57 10.99 25.87 4.30
N ALA A 58 11.72 24.82 4.70
CA ALA A 58 13.02 24.46 4.14
C ALA A 58 12.90 23.20 3.26
N PRO A 59 13.66 23.10 2.16
CA PRO A 59 13.73 21.89 1.36
C PRO A 59 14.10 20.68 2.20
N LEU A 60 13.40 19.57 1.99
CA LEU A 60 13.71 18.27 2.59
C LEU A 60 14.36 17.36 1.57
N GLN A 61 15.10 16.36 2.06
CA GLN A 61 15.61 15.30 1.21
C GLN A 61 14.53 14.23 1.02
N ARG A 62 14.32 13.80 -0.22
CA ARG A 62 13.49 12.64 -0.53
C ARG A 62 14.01 11.43 0.25
N LYS A 63 13.11 10.67 0.89
CA LYS A 63 13.42 9.43 1.60
C LYS A 63 14.06 8.44 0.62
N THR A 64 15.11 7.77 1.10
CA THR A 64 15.78 6.67 0.41
C THR A 64 15.81 5.45 1.32
N SER A 65 16.16 4.29 0.77
CA SER A 65 16.34 3.05 1.57
C SER A 65 17.48 3.15 2.60
N ALA A 66 18.38 4.11 2.47
CA ALA A 66 19.51 4.31 3.37
C ALA A 66 19.16 5.05 4.68
N ILE A 67 17.90 5.48 4.86
CA ILE A 67 17.47 6.29 6.01
C ILE A 67 16.46 5.50 6.85
N ALA A 68 16.73 5.39 8.16
CA ALA A 68 15.77 4.84 9.11
C ALA A 68 14.63 5.84 9.38
N ALA A 69 13.44 5.56 8.87
CA ALA A 69 12.22 6.36 9.02
C ALA A 69 10.99 5.44 8.97
N MET A 70 9.78 6.01 9.08
CA MET A 70 8.55 5.26 8.81
C MET A 70 8.65 4.61 7.42
N HIS A 71 8.45 3.29 7.35
CA HIS A 71 8.60 2.59 6.08
C HIS A 71 7.44 2.88 5.15
N HIS A 72 6.22 2.58 5.61
CA HIS A 72 4.99 2.69 4.84
C HIS A 72 3.77 2.94 5.75
N ALA A 73 2.68 3.40 5.14
CA ALA A 73 1.33 3.32 5.67
C ALA A 73 0.50 2.38 4.77
N ALA A 74 -0.35 1.54 5.37
CA ALA A 74 -1.11 0.53 4.65
C ALA A 74 -2.62 0.78 4.75
N TYR A 75 -3.32 0.52 3.65
CA TYR A 75 -4.77 0.68 3.48
C TYR A 75 -5.32 -0.62 2.92
N THR A 76 -6.37 -1.15 3.54
CA THR A 76 -7.01 -2.39 3.13
C THR A 76 -8.30 -2.10 2.35
N PHE A 77 -8.56 -2.91 1.32
CA PHE A 77 -9.85 -3.01 0.66
C PHE A 77 -10.56 -4.28 1.13
N ASP A 78 -11.89 -4.26 1.12
CA ASP A 78 -12.70 -5.41 1.51
C ASP A 78 -12.55 -6.59 0.53
N HIS A 79 -12.33 -6.30 -0.76
CA HIS A 79 -12.27 -7.30 -1.82
C HIS A 79 -11.14 -7.07 -2.82
N LEU A 80 -10.59 -8.16 -3.36
CA LEU A 80 -9.56 -8.13 -4.41
C LEU A 80 -10.00 -7.31 -5.63
N ASP A 81 -11.28 -7.39 -5.99
CA ASP A 81 -11.84 -6.66 -7.13
C ASP A 81 -11.74 -5.14 -6.94
N ASP A 82 -11.91 -4.64 -5.71
CA ASP A 82 -11.76 -3.22 -5.40
C ASP A 82 -10.30 -2.77 -5.50
N LEU A 83 -9.36 -3.59 -5.00
CA LEU A 83 -7.92 -3.35 -5.16
C LEU A 83 -7.51 -3.31 -6.64
N LEU A 84 -7.98 -4.27 -7.45
CA LEU A 84 -7.67 -4.36 -8.88
C LEU A 84 -8.30 -3.20 -9.68
N SER A 85 -9.54 -2.84 -9.34
CA SER A 85 -10.23 -1.68 -9.92
C SER A 85 -9.50 -0.37 -9.56
N ARG A 86 -8.99 -0.28 -8.32
CA ARG A 86 -8.17 0.84 -7.90
C ARG A 86 -6.86 0.92 -8.66
N TYR A 87 -6.17 -0.20 -8.82
CA TYR A 87 -4.95 -0.31 -9.62
C TYR A 87 -5.18 0.17 -11.07
N GLU A 88 -6.24 -0.29 -11.72
CA GLU A 88 -6.59 0.13 -13.08
C GLU A 88 -6.80 1.65 -13.18
N SER A 89 -7.57 2.23 -12.27
CA SER A 89 -7.81 3.68 -12.21
C SER A 89 -6.53 4.50 -12.03
N LEU A 90 -5.58 4.03 -11.20
CA LEU A 90 -4.31 4.70 -10.97
C LEU A 90 -3.34 4.53 -12.14
N ARG A 91 -3.24 3.33 -12.71
CA ARG A 91 -2.44 3.02 -13.90
C ARG A 91 -2.81 3.98 -15.03
N ASP A 92 -4.10 4.18 -15.27
CA ASP A 92 -4.60 5.05 -16.35
C ASP A 92 -4.31 6.54 -16.11
N LYS A 93 -4.02 6.92 -14.86
CA LYS A 93 -3.52 8.25 -14.47
C LYS A 93 -1.98 8.34 -14.44
N GLY A 94 -1.28 7.27 -14.83
CA GLY A 94 0.18 7.20 -14.82
C GLY A 94 0.79 6.92 -13.43
N VAL A 95 -0.01 6.47 -12.46
CA VAL A 95 0.45 6.08 -11.12
C VAL A 95 0.46 4.56 -11.03
N THR A 96 1.65 3.97 -11.00
CA THR A 96 1.83 2.51 -10.91
C THR A 96 2.54 2.12 -9.62
N PRO A 97 2.30 0.92 -9.08
CA PRO A 97 3.03 0.43 -7.92
C PRO A 97 4.51 0.29 -8.25
N ALA A 98 5.37 0.60 -7.27
CA ALA A 98 6.79 0.33 -7.33
C ALA A 98 7.08 -1.18 -7.22
N VAL A 99 6.27 -1.91 -6.43
CA VAL A 99 6.35 -3.37 -6.30
C VAL A 99 5.01 -3.93 -5.82
N CYS A 100 4.69 -5.15 -6.24
CA CYS A 100 3.49 -5.90 -5.82
C CYS A 100 3.93 -7.23 -5.24
N ILE A 101 3.39 -7.62 -4.08
CA ILE A 101 3.86 -8.77 -3.30
C ILE A 101 2.67 -9.59 -2.82
N ALA A 102 2.75 -10.91 -3.03
CA ALA A 102 1.83 -11.86 -2.45
C ALA A 102 2.41 -12.38 -1.13
N HIS A 103 2.18 -11.64 -0.03
CA HIS A 103 2.66 -11.97 1.31
C HIS A 103 2.08 -13.29 1.86
N GLY A 104 1.09 -13.86 1.17
CA GLY A 104 0.32 -15.02 1.62
C GLY A 104 -0.80 -14.59 2.56
N VAL A 105 -0.50 -13.77 3.57
CA VAL A 105 -1.52 -13.13 4.42
C VAL A 105 -2.29 -12.03 3.71
N THR A 106 -1.62 -11.29 2.83
CA THR A 106 -2.20 -10.19 2.06
C THR A 106 -1.76 -10.25 0.61
N THR A 107 -2.57 -9.66 -0.26
CA THR A 107 -2.20 -9.33 -1.64
C THR A 107 -1.95 -7.83 -1.71
N SER A 108 -0.69 -7.42 -1.83
CA SER A 108 -0.28 -6.04 -1.56
C SER A 108 0.37 -5.35 -2.76
N MET A 109 0.05 -4.07 -2.96
CA MET A 109 0.63 -3.18 -3.96
C MET A 109 1.24 -1.96 -3.29
N TYR A 110 2.55 -1.77 -3.43
CA TYR A 110 3.30 -0.66 -2.82
C TYR A 110 3.54 0.45 -3.84
N TYR A 111 3.00 1.63 -3.57
CA TYR A 111 3.22 2.86 -4.32
C TYR A 111 4.24 3.74 -3.59
N GLN A 112 4.86 4.69 -4.30
CA GLN A 112 5.73 5.69 -3.69
C GLN A 112 5.13 7.08 -3.84
N ASP A 113 5.06 7.80 -2.73
CA ASP A 113 4.67 9.20 -2.74
C ASP A 113 5.80 10.10 -3.28
N PRO A 114 5.52 11.40 -3.51
CA PRO A 114 6.51 12.38 -3.95
C PRO A 114 7.70 12.62 -2.99
N ASP A 115 7.60 12.21 -1.73
CA ASP A 115 8.71 12.24 -0.77
C ASP A 115 9.44 10.88 -0.62
N GLY A 116 8.99 9.82 -1.30
CA GLY A 116 9.59 8.49 -1.26
C GLY A 116 9.10 7.61 -0.11
N ASN A 117 8.02 7.98 0.59
CA ASN A 117 7.35 7.07 1.51
C ASN A 117 6.58 6.03 0.72
N PHE A 118 6.54 4.81 1.25
CA PHE A 118 5.73 3.76 0.65
C PHE A 118 4.28 3.86 1.15
N VAL A 119 3.35 3.59 0.25
CA VAL A 119 1.92 3.48 0.53
C VAL A 119 1.47 2.14 0.02
N GLU A 120 1.01 1.29 0.94
CA GLU A 120 0.52 -0.04 0.62
C GLU A 120 -1.00 -0.01 0.46
N MET A 121 -1.47 -0.54 -0.65
CA MET A 121 -2.88 -0.89 -0.85
C MET A 121 -2.99 -2.40 -0.94
N GLN A 122 -3.82 -3.00 -0.10
CA GLN A 122 -3.84 -4.45 0.09
C GLN A 122 -5.25 -5.00 0.27
N VAL A 123 -5.39 -6.33 0.18
CA VAL A 123 -6.54 -7.07 0.72
C VAL A 123 -6.05 -8.21 1.60
N ASP A 124 -6.78 -8.51 2.66
CA ASP A 124 -6.52 -9.68 3.49
C ASP A 124 -6.97 -10.95 2.75
N ASN A 125 -6.08 -11.94 2.70
CA ASN A 125 -6.35 -13.22 2.00
C ASN A 125 -7.09 -14.23 2.89
N PHE A 126 -7.33 -13.89 4.16
CA PHE A 126 -8.04 -14.70 5.13
C PHE A 126 -9.25 -13.94 5.66
N ALA A 127 -10.37 -14.64 5.85
CA ALA A 127 -11.59 -14.02 6.35
C ALA A 127 -11.44 -13.58 7.82
N GLU A 128 -10.71 -14.36 8.61
CA GLU A 128 -10.53 -14.11 10.04
C GLU A 128 -9.06 -13.77 10.38
N PRO A 129 -8.78 -12.70 11.16
CA PRO A 129 -7.42 -12.33 11.55
C PRO A 129 -6.64 -13.45 12.28
N ALA A 130 -7.35 -14.32 12.99
CA ALA A 130 -6.76 -15.47 13.66
C ALA A 130 -6.20 -16.51 12.67
N GLU A 131 -6.81 -16.68 11.50
CA GLU A 131 -6.35 -17.58 10.45
C GLU A 131 -5.08 -17.03 9.78
N ALA A 132 -5.07 -15.73 9.47
CA ALA A 132 -3.86 -15.06 9.00
C ALA A 132 -2.71 -15.20 10.00
N THR A 133 -2.99 -15.01 11.30
CA THR A 133 -1.99 -15.20 12.37
C THR A 133 -1.51 -16.65 12.44
N ALA A 134 -2.40 -17.64 12.28
CA ALA A 134 -2.02 -19.04 12.25
C ALA A 134 -1.12 -19.35 11.04
N TYR A 135 -1.44 -18.81 9.87
CA TYR A 135 -0.63 -18.93 8.66
C TYR A 135 0.78 -18.33 8.84
N MET A 136 0.90 -17.15 9.47
CA MET A 136 2.20 -16.54 9.77
C MET A 136 3.10 -17.39 10.66
N ASN A 137 2.51 -18.25 11.51
CA ASN A 137 3.25 -19.19 12.35
C ASN A 137 3.48 -20.55 11.67
N GLY A 138 3.06 -20.69 10.42
CA GLY A 138 3.15 -21.91 9.63
C GLY A 138 4.46 -22.04 8.83
N PRO A 139 4.72 -23.22 8.26
CA PRO A 139 5.97 -23.53 7.56
C PRO A 139 6.14 -22.76 6.25
N GLU A 140 5.07 -22.44 5.51
CA GLU A 140 5.16 -21.68 4.26
C GLU A 140 5.65 -20.25 4.52
N TYR A 141 5.09 -19.58 5.54
CA TYR A 141 5.53 -18.24 5.94
C TYR A 141 6.93 -18.24 6.56
N ALA A 142 7.29 -19.29 7.33
CA ALA A 142 8.64 -19.43 7.89
C ALA A 142 9.72 -19.63 6.79
N ALA A 143 9.35 -20.24 5.67
CA ALA A 143 10.27 -20.45 4.54
C ALA A 143 10.52 -19.16 3.75
N ASP A 144 9.49 -18.32 3.61
CA ASP A 144 9.57 -17.02 2.94
C ASP A 144 8.47 -16.07 3.47
N SER A 145 8.85 -15.26 4.45
CA SER A 145 7.97 -14.31 5.14
C SER A 145 7.72 -13.02 4.36
N VAL A 146 8.37 -12.84 3.19
CA VAL A 146 8.14 -11.70 2.31
C VAL A 146 7.10 -12.07 1.28
N GLY A 147 7.28 -13.14 0.54
CA GLY A 147 6.40 -13.47 -0.58
C GLY A 147 6.98 -13.18 -1.95
N PRO A 148 6.52 -13.92 -2.98
CA PRO A 148 6.87 -13.65 -4.35
C PRO A 148 6.25 -12.33 -4.82
N ALA A 149 6.93 -11.67 -5.74
CA ALA A 149 6.32 -10.58 -6.48
C ALA A 149 5.24 -11.10 -7.45
N PHE A 150 4.26 -10.26 -7.77
CA PHE A 150 3.26 -10.55 -8.79
C PHE A 150 3.09 -9.37 -9.76
N ASP A 151 2.56 -9.66 -10.97
CA ASP A 151 2.21 -8.63 -11.94
C ASP A 151 0.72 -8.25 -11.77
N PRO A 152 0.40 -7.02 -11.31
CA PRO A 152 -0.98 -6.60 -11.09
C PRO A 152 -1.78 -6.52 -12.39
N GLN A 153 -1.14 -6.25 -13.54
CA GLN A 153 -1.79 -6.23 -14.84
C GLN A 153 -2.19 -7.63 -15.28
N ALA A 154 -1.32 -8.61 -15.06
CA ALA A 154 -1.61 -10.02 -15.35
C ALA A 154 -2.72 -10.55 -14.43
N MET A 155 -2.72 -10.16 -13.15
CA MET A 155 -3.76 -10.55 -12.20
C MET A 155 -5.11 -9.96 -12.59
N LEU A 156 -5.15 -8.67 -12.94
CA LEU A 156 -6.36 -7.99 -13.43
C LEU A 156 -6.92 -8.69 -14.68
N GLN A 157 -6.05 -9.02 -15.66
CA GLN A 157 -6.48 -9.72 -16.88
C GLN A 157 -7.01 -11.12 -16.60
N ALA A 158 -6.35 -11.88 -15.72
CA ALA A 158 -6.81 -13.20 -15.32
C ALA A 158 -8.18 -13.12 -14.62
N ARG A 159 -8.35 -12.13 -13.72
CA ARG A 159 -9.63 -11.87 -13.05
C ARG A 159 -10.74 -11.54 -14.05
N GLN A 160 -10.49 -10.65 -15.00
CA GLN A 160 -11.42 -10.29 -16.08
C GLN A 160 -11.74 -11.47 -17.01
N ALA A 161 -10.82 -12.43 -17.15
CA ALA A 161 -11.03 -13.66 -17.90
C ALA A 161 -11.81 -14.74 -17.12
N GLY A 162 -12.20 -14.47 -15.87
CA GLY A 162 -13.02 -15.36 -15.04
C GLY A 162 -12.24 -16.22 -14.04
N ALA A 163 -10.97 -15.90 -13.75
CA ALA A 163 -10.29 -16.54 -12.63
C ALA A 163 -10.97 -16.19 -11.29
N GLU A 164 -11.04 -17.17 -10.39
CA GLU A 164 -11.58 -17.00 -9.04
C GLU A 164 -10.57 -16.31 -8.13
N VAL A 165 -11.05 -15.55 -7.13
CA VAL A 165 -10.20 -14.81 -6.20
C VAL A 165 -9.23 -15.75 -5.46
N ASP A 166 -9.72 -16.89 -4.97
CA ASP A 166 -8.91 -17.90 -4.26
C ASP A 166 -7.74 -18.44 -5.10
N GLU A 167 -7.90 -18.49 -6.42
CA GLU A 167 -6.81 -18.87 -7.32
C GLU A 167 -5.74 -17.76 -7.37
N LEU A 168 -6.16 -16.50 -7.52
CA LEU A 168 -5.27 -15.36 -7.73
C LEU A 168 -4.45 -14.99 -6.49
N ILE A 169 -5.07 -15.05 -5.31
CA ILE A 169 -4.40 -14.71 -4.04
C ILE A 169 -3.50 -15.84 -3.55
N ASN A 170 -3.61 -17.04 -4.13
CA ASN A 170 -2.75 -18.15 -3.78
C ASN A 170 -1.31 -17.87 -4.20
N ARG A 171 -0.36 -18.09 -3.29
CA ARG A 171 1.07 -17.88 -3.54
C ARG A 171 1.60 -18.61 -4.78
N ALA A 172 1.07 -19.79 -5.07
CA ALA A 172 1.45 -20.59 -6.23
C ALA A 172 1.10 -19.89 -7.56
N TRP A 173 0.10 -19.00 -7.58
CA TRP A 173 -0.21 -18.20 -8.76
C TRP A 173 0.93 -17.22 -9.07
N SER A 174 1.38 -16.47 -8.06
CA SER A 174 2.43 -15.47 -8.18
C SER A 174 3.80 -16.07 -8.52
N LEU A 175 4.12 -17.25 -7.97
CA LEU A 175 5.38 -17.96 -8.26
C LEU A 175 5.55 -18.34 -9.74
N LYS A 176 4.46 -18.50 -10.51
CA LYS A 176 4.52 -18.86 -11.94
C LYS A 176 5.24 -17.82 -12.78
N ALA A 177 5.15 -16.54 -12.39
CA ALA A 177 5.73 -15.43 -13.15
C ALA A 177 7.26 -15.31 -12.95
N ASN A 178 7.82 -15.92 -11.90
CA ASN A 178 9.25 -15.89 -11.58
C ASN A 178 9.85 -14.46 -11.64
N LEU A 179 9.14 -13.51 -11.04
CA LEU A 179 9.56 -12.12 -10.98
C LEU A 179 10.74 -11.92 -10.00
N PRO A 180 11.52 -10.83 -10.15
CA PRO A 180 12.63 -10.52 -9.25
C PRO A 180 12.20 -10.41 -7.77
N ASP A 181 13.17 -10.58 -6.86
CA ASP A 181 12.95 -10.41 -5.43
C ASP A 181 12.41 -9.01 -5.10
N PRO A 182 11.19 -8.89 -4.54
CA PRO A 182 10.58 -7.60 -4.24
C PRO A 182 11.33 -6.81 -3.16
N MET A 183 12.15 -7.45 -2.32
CA MET A 183 12.91 -6.77 -1.27
C MET A 183 13.89 -5.75 -1.83
N SER A 184 14.44 -6.00 -3.03
CA SER A 184 15.33 -5.06 -3.71
C SER A 184 14.68 -3.68 -3.94
N VAL A 185 13.35 -3.61 -4.02
CA VAL A 185 12.59 -2.37 -4.14
C VAL A 185 12.26 -1.79 -2.78
N LEU A 186 11.77 -2.61 -1.83
CA LEU A 186 11.32 -2.13 -0.51
C LEU A 186 12.47 -1.62 0.36
N VAL A 187 13.56 -2.39 0.45
CA VAL A 187 14.70 -2.07 1.32
C VAL A 187 15.92 -1.58 0.54
N GLY A 188 15.79 -1.42 -0.78
CA GLY A 188 16.89 -1.14 -1.69
C GLY A 188 17.71 -2.38 -2.01
N ALA A 189 18.49 -2.31 -3.10
CA ALA A 189 19.49 -3.33 -3.39
C ALA A 189 20.57 -3.34 -2.29
N PRO A 190 21.09 -4.52 -1.91
CA PRO A 190 22.23 -4.61 -1.01
C PRO A 190 23.49 -3.92 -1.58
#